data_AF-A0A939TR36-F1
#
_entry.id   AF-A0A939TR36-F1
#
_cell.length_a   1.000
_cell.length_b   1.000
_cell.length_c   1.000
_cell.angle_alpha   90.00
_cell.angle_beta   90.00
_cell.angle_gamma   90.00
#
_symmetry.space_group_name_H-M   'P 1'
#
loop_
_entity.id
_entity.type
_entity.pdbx_description
1 polymer ?
#
loop_
_entity_poly.entity_id
_entity_poly.type
_entity_poly.pdbx_seq_one_letter_code
_entity_poly.pdbx_strand_id
1 'polypeptide(L)'
;MGGALTWGEAKLLLEEAASDPSTALGAELANWAYPASLPDLLALIAQIGNEKAARKVMPWAMPSPKANGSGATSDEVAAAVADLESGIVFST
;
A
#
# COMPACT_ATOMS: atom_id res chain seq x y z
N MET A 1 0.28 -15.60 -20.80
CA MET A 1 -0.20 -15.59 -19.41
C MET A 1 -1.59 -14.99 -19.40
N GLY A 2 -2.61 -15.75 -18.98
CA GLY A 2 -4.00 -15.28 -19.06
C GLY A 2 -4.98 -16.42 -18.80
N GLY A 3 -4.90 -17.03 -17.62
CA GLY A 3 -6.00 -17.86 -17.13
C GLY A 3 -7.13 -16.92 -16.69
N ALA A 4 -8.37 -17.26 -17.03
CA ALA A 4 -9.53 -16.53 -16.51
C ALA A 4 -9.53 -16.65 -14.97
N LEU A 5 -9.51 -15.51 -14.29
CA LEU A 5 -9.67 -15.44 -12.83
C LEU A 5 -10.97 -16.12 -12.43
N THR A 6 -10.91 -16.94 -11.39
CA THR A 6 -12.14 -17.41 -10.76
C THR A 6 -12.84 -16.22 -10.08
N TRP A 7 -14.16 -16.31 -9.90
CA TRP A 7 -14.92 -15.25 -9.21
C TRP A 7 -14.39 -15.01 -7.78
N GLY A 8 -13.95 -16.07 -7.09
CA GLY A 8 -13.39 -15.96 -5.75
C GLY A 8 -12.11 -15.13 -5.72
N GLU A 9 -11.19 -15.39 -6.66
CA GLU A 9 -9.95 -14.62 -6.79
C GLU A 9 -10.23 -13.17 -7.20
N ALA A 10 -11.14 -12.95 -8.14
CA ALA A 10 -11.53 -11.60 -8.56
C ALA A 10 -12.13 -10.79 -7.39
N LYS A 11 -12.97 -11.42 -6.57
CA LYS A 11 -13.52 -10.81 -5.36
C LYS A 11 -12.41 -10.46 -4.36
N LEU A 12 -11.49 -11.38 -4.10
CA LEU A 12 -10.37 -11.15 -3.17
C LEU A 12 -9.50 -9.98 -3.61
N LEU A 13 -9.17 -9.89 -4.91
CA LEU A 13 -8.38 -8.79 -5.46
C LEU A 13 -9.11 -7.44 -5.35
N LEU A 14 -10.42 -7.42 -5.56
CA LEU A 14 -11.22 -6.20 -5.39
C LEU A 14 -11.29 -5.76 -3.92
N GLU A 15 -11.51 -6.70 -2.99
CA GLU A 15 -11.51 -6.41 -1.55
C GLU A 15 -10.13 -5.92 -1.07
N GLU A 16 -9.06 -6.47 -1.63
CA GLU A 16 -7.70 -6.02 -1.38
C GLU A 16 -7.45 -4.60 -1.91
N ALA A 17 -7.76 -4.34 -3.17
CA ALA A 17 -7.60 -3.01 -3.76
C ALA A 17 -8.46 -1.96 -3.03
N ALA A 18 -9.70 -2.30 -2.67
CA ALA A 18 -10.57 -1.41 -1.92
C ALA A 18 -10.02 -1.05 -0.52
N SER A 19 -9.25 -1.95 0.07
CA SER A 19 -8.67 -1.79 1.41
C SER A 19 -7.33 -1.04 1.43
N ASP A 20 -6.73 -0.78 0.26
CA ASP A 20 -5.44 -0.13 0.12
C ASP A 20 -5.56 1.26 -0.52
N PRO A 21 -5.42 2.35 0.27
CA PRO A 21 -5.48 3.73 -0.22
C PRO A 21 -4.39 4.10 -1.22
N SER A 22 -3.37 3.25 -1.40
CA SER A 22 -2.34 3.42 -2.42
C SER A 22 -2.74 2.86 -3.80
N THR A 23 -3.93 2.28 -3.92
CA THR A 23 -4.53 1.89 -5.21
C THR A 23 -5.58 2.92 -5.65
N ALA A 24 -5.93 2.95 -6.95
CA ALA A 24 -6.97 3.84 -7.45
C ALA A 24 -8.32 3.63 -6.74
N LEU A 25 -8.72 2.37 -6.57
CA LEU A 25 -9.99 2.00 -5.93
C LEU A 25 -10.00 2.37 -4.44
N GLY A 26 -8.95 2.03 -3.70
CA GLY A 26 -8.88 2.35 -2.28
C GLY A 26 -8.72 3.86 -2.02
N ALA A 27 -8.02 4.59 -2.89
CA ALA A 27 -7.92 6.05 -2.80
C ALA A 27 -9.26 6.73 -3.01
N GLU A 28 -10.04 6.29 -4.01
CA GLU A 28 -11.41 6.79 -4.25
C GLU A 28 -12.31 6.53 -3.02
N LEU A 29 -12.25 5.33 -2.45
CA LEU A 29 -13.01 4.97 -1.24
C LEU A 29 -12.57 5.75 0.00
N ALA A 30 -11.28 6.10 0.08
CA ALA A 30 -10.71 6.92 1.13
C ALA A 30 -10.83 8.43 0.87
N ASN A 31 -11.53 8.81 -0.21
CA ASN A 31 -11.75 10.19 -0.66
C ASN A 31 -10.45 10.99 -0.86
N TRP A 32 -9.45 10.35 -1.48
CA TRP A 32 -8.15 10.92 -1.77
C TRP A 32 -7.83 10.94 -3.26
N ALA A 33 -6.98 11.88 -3.66
CA ALA A 33 -6.53 12.00 -5.04
C ALA A 33 -5.53 10.88 -5.37
N TYR A 34 -5.79 10.13 -6.45
CA TYR A 34 -4.90 9.11 -6.98
C TYR A 34 -4.36 9.50 -8.37
N PRO A 35 -3.04 9.38 -8.63
CA PRO A 35 -1.99 9.15 -7.63
C PRO A 35 -1.82 10.39 -6.73
N ALA A 36 -1.46 10.18 -5.46
CA ALA A 36 -1.12 11.29 -4.58
C ALA A 36 0.15 11.97 -5.13
N SER A 37 0.05 13.24 -5.53
CA SER A 37 1.19 13.94 -6.11
C SER A 37 2.23 14.25 -5.02
N LEU A 38 3.50 13.98 -5.31
CA LEU A 38 4.59 14.26 -4.36
C LEU A 38 4.63 15.75 -3.93
N PRO A 39 4.44 16.73 -4.84
CA PRO A 39 4.33 18.13 -4.44
C PRO A 39 3.20 18.39 -3.44
N ASP A 40 2.03 17.79 -3.62
CA ASP A 40 0.89 17.98 -2.72
C ASP A 40 1.14 17.33 -1.35
N LEU A 41 1.80 16.18 -1.32
CA LEU A 41 2.21 15.52 -0.07
C LEU A 41 3.22 16.37 0.70
N LEU A 42 4.21 16.96 0.02
CA LEU A 42 5.19 17.87 0.64
C LEU A 42 4.51 19.14 1.16
N ALA A 43 3.57 19.70 0.40
CA ALA A 43 2.79 20.85 0.83
C ALA A 43 1.95 20.52 2.08
N LEU A 44 1.31 19.34 2.13
CA LEU A 44 0.55 18.87 3.28
C LEU A 44 1.44 18.70 4.52
N ILE A 45 2.62 18.07 4.38
CA ILE A 45 3.58 17.92 5.48
C ILE A 45 4.01 19.29 6.01
N ALA A 46 4.32 20.21 5.11
CA ALA A 46 4.73 21.58 5.46
C ALA A 46 3.60 22.35 6.18
N GLN A 47 2.34 22.19 5.75
CA GLN A 47 1.18 22.81 6.38
C GLN A 47 0.90 22.28 7.79
N ILE A 48 1.08 20.98 8.02
CA ILE A 48 0.86 20.37 9.34
C ILE A 48 1.98 20.78 10.32
N GLY A 49 3.22 20.92 9.84
CA GLY A 49 4.37 21.38 10.64
C GLY A 49 4.83 20.41 11.74
N ASN A 50 4.03 19.40 12.07
CA ASN A 50 4.35 18.33 13.01
C ASN A 50 4.49 17.00 12.25
N GLU A 51 5.71 16.49 12.18
CA GLU A 51 6.04 15.27 11.44
C GLU A 51 5.22 14.04 11.89
N LYS A 52 5.01 13.88 13.21
CA LYS A 52 4.27 12.74 13.75
C LYS A 52 2.79 12.78 13.38
N ALA A 53 2.21 13.98 13.32
CA ALA A 53 0.84 14.17 12.88
C ALA A 53 0.73 13.98 11.36
N ALA A 54 1.67 14.55 10.59
CA ALA A 54 1.71 14.40 9.15
C ALA A 54 1.77 12.93 8.73
N ARG A 55 2.64 12.13 9.37
CA ARG A 55 2.74 10.68 9.10
C ARG A 55 1.44 9.91 9.29
N LYS A 56 0.53 10.33 10.17
CA LYS A 56 -0.75 9.63 10.41
C LYS A 56 -1.80 9.87 9.33
N VAL A 57 -1.66 10.96 8.59
CA VAL A 57 -2.59 11.38 7.54
C VAL A 57 -1.98 11.20 6.16
N MET A 58 -1.08 10.21 6.01
CA MET A 58 -0.51 9.84 4.72
C MET A 58 -1.20 8.61 4.11
N PRO A 59 -1.24 8.47 2.76
CA PRO A 59 -1.85 7.34 2.04
C PRO A 59 -1.52 5.98 2.61
N TRP A 60 -0.25 5.76 2.92
CA TRP A 60 0.27 4.49 3.42
C TRP A 60 0.06 4.26 4.93
N ALA A 61 -0.38 5.27 5.68
CA ALA A 61 -0.50 5.22 7.13
C ALA A 61 -1.95 5.29 7.62
N MET A 62 -2.91 5.60 6.73
CA MET A 62 -4.32 5.51 7.08
C MET A 62 -4.68 4.06 7.41
N PRO A 63 -5.55 3.84 8.41
CA PRO A 63 -5.91 2.50 8.84
C PRO A 63 -6.53 1.72 7.68
N SER A 64 -5.72 0.84 7.09
CA SER A 64 -6.20 -0.20 6.20
C SER A 64 -6.87 -1.28 7.07
N PRO A 65 -8.00 -1.84 6.66
CA PRO A 65 -8.58 -3.04 7.30
C PRO A 65 -7.55 -4.19 7.46
N LYS A 66 -6.51 -4.24 6.62
CA LYS A 66 -5.40 -5.21 6.71
C LYS A 66 -4.33 -4.89 7.76
N ALA A 67 -4.26 -3.67 8.31
CA ALA A 67 -3.32 -3.37 9.41
C ALA A 67 -3.62 -4.18 10.68
N ASN A 68 -4.81 -4.78 10.76
CA ASN A 68 -5.24 -5.69 11.83
C ASN A 68 -5.24 -7.18 11.41
N GLY A 69 -4.78 -7.51 10.19
CA GLY A 69 -4.55 -8.90 9.77
C GLY A 69 -3.37 -9.49 10.51
N SER A 70 -3.44 -10.79 10.86
CA SER A 70 -2.39 -11.48 11.62
C SER A 70 -1.03 -11.17 11.00
N GLY A 71 -0.15 -10.50 11.76
CA GLY A 71 1.18 -10.14 11.28
C GLY A 71 1.88 -11.38 10.72
N ALA A 72 2.50 -11.23 9.55
CA ALA A 72 3.30 -12.28 8.95
C ALA A 72 4.30 -12.82 9.98
N THR A 73 4.47 -14.14 10.01
CA THR A 73 5.44 -14.77 10.89
C THR A 73 6.85 -14.32 10.52
N SER A 74 7.79 -14.38 11.47
CA SER A 74 9.19 -13.99 11.22
C SER A 74 9.79 -14.71 10.01
N ASP A 75 9.37 -15.96 9.81
CA ASP A 75 9.91 -16.84 8.79
C ASP A 75 9.37 -16.47 7.39
N GLU A 76 8.09 -16.09 7.29
CA GLU A 76 7.49 -15.57 6.05
C GLU A 76 8.12 -14.24 5.63
N VAL A 77 8.39 -13.35 6.59
CA VAL A 77 9.05 -12.07 6.31
C VAL A 77 10.49 -12.30 5.84
N ALA A 78 11.23 -13.22 6.48
CA ALA A 78 12.60 -13.53 6.07
C ALA A 78 12.68 -14.11 4.66
N ALA A 79 11.75 -15.00 4.28
CA ALA A 79 11.66 -15.54 2.93
C ALA A 79 11.35 -14.44 1.89
N ALA A 80 10.37 -13.58 2.17
CA ALA A 80 10.00 -12.50 1.27
C ALA A 80 11.13 -11.46 1.07
N VAL A 81 11.89 -11.16 2.12
CA VAL A 81 13.05 -10.27 2.04
C VAL A 81 14.16 -10.89 1.20
N ALA A 82 14.45 -12.18 1.38
CA ALA A 82 15.45 -12.89 0.57
C ALA A 82 15.07 -12.91 -0.93
N ASP A 83 13.79 -13.12 -1.24
CA ASP A 83 13.27 -13.06 -2.61
C ASP A 83 13.43 -11.66 -3.20
N LEU A 84 13.11 -10.60 -2.45
CA LEU A 84 13.32 -9.21 -2.85
C LEU A 84 14.79 -8.91 -3.15
N GLU A 85 15.70 -9.30 -2.26
CA GLU A 85 17.14 -9.11 -2.43
C GLU A 85 17.68 -9.86 -3.65
N SER A 86 17.19 -11.08 -3.91
CA SER A 86 17.57 -11.86 -5.10
C SER A 86 17.14 -11.21 -6.41
N GLY A 87 16.06 -10.42 -6.38
CA GLY A 87 15.54 -9.67 -7.53
C GLY A 87 16.25 -8.35 -7.81
N ILE A 88 17.00 -7.80 -6.85
CA ILE A 88 17.76 -6.55 -7.03
C ILE A 88 19.10 -6.89 -7.68
N VAL A 89 19.11 -7.02 -9.01
CA VAL A 89 20.33 -7.12 -9.79
C VAL A 89 20.82 -5.72 -10.12
N PHE A 90 21.88 -5.26 -9.45
CA PHE A 90 22.63 -4.10 -9.92
C PHE A 90 23.50 -4.55 -11.10
N SER A 91 23.08 -4.21 -12.33
CA SER A 91 23.96 -4.40 -13.49
C SER A 91 25.08 -3.37 -13.43
N THR A 92 26.33 -3.83 -13.36
CA THR A 92 27.54 -3.02 -13.49
C THR A 92 27.67 -2.42 -14.89
#